data_AF-A0A059LFQ3-F1
#
_entry.id   AF-A0A059LFQ3-F1
#
_cell.length_a   1.000
_cell.length_b   1.000
_cell.length_c   1.000
_cell.angle_alpha   90.00
_cell.angle_beta   90.00
_cell.angle_gamma   90.00
#
_symmetry.space_group_name_H-M   'P 1'
#
loop_
_entity.id
_entity.type
_entity.pdbx_description
1 polymer ?
#
loop_
_entity_poly.entity_id
_entity_poly.type
_entity_poly.pdbx_seq_one_letter_code
_entity_poly.pdbx_strand_id
1 'polypeptide(L)'
;MEEYLVQRVQESLDLYLLSNATFLAERLVCDFPTEVNMFLLATCYHRSNETYRTYQLLKGLKSPHARYLLALSCLQLGKLSEAEEALAPGKNLELVPNGAAGFHLLGRIARLSNRAAAAAKHYSRALRLDPCLWASFEELCAMGFAQEAAEHAENLRRFSDPSSAEAQEAGAAAAEVASEREASAAAEREASVAAEREASAAAEREASAAVALQRSRAGPGPEASRQPAAAA
;
A
#
# COMPACT_ATOMS: atom_id res chain seq x y z
N MET A 1 10.46 -0.59 -19.62
CA MET A 1 10.29 -2.06 -19.54
C MET A 1 9.47 -2.44 -18.31
N GLU A 2 9.79 -1.87 -17.15
CA GLU A 2 8.99 -1.97 -15.91
C GLU A 2 7.50 -1.67 -16.12
N GLU A 3 7.16 -0.49 -16.66
CA GLU A 3 5.76 -0.08 -16.90
C GLU A 3 4.96 -1.08 -17.74
N TYR A 4 5.58 -1.65 -18.78
CA TYR A 4 4.94 -2.65 -19.63
C TYR A 4 4.63 -3.94 -18.86
N LEU A 5 5.54 -4.38 -17.99
CA LEU A 5 5.30 -5.55 -17.14
C LEU A 5 4.21 -5.26 -16.10
N VAL A 6 4.21 -4.08 -15.48
CA VAL A 6 3.17 -3.65 -14.53
C VAL A 6 1.79 -3.67 -15.21
N GLN A 7 1.68 -3.10 -16.42
CA GLN A 7 0.44 -3.11 -17.18
C GLN A 7 -0.02 -4.54 -17.48
N ARG A 8 0.88 -5.42 -17.91
CA ARG A 8 0.54 -6.82 -18.20
C ARG A 8 0.11 -7.60 -16.94
N VAL A 9 0.68 -7.30 -15.79
CA VAL A 9 0.24 -7.88 -14.50
C VAL A 9 -1.16 -7.40 -14.16
N GLN A 10 -1.44 -6.09 -14.28
CA GLN A 10 -2.77 -5.52 -14.02
C GLN A 10 -3.84 -6.09 -14.96
N GLU A 11 -3.58 -6.14 -16.26
CA GLU A 11 -4.47 -6.77 -17.23
C GLU A 11 -4.73 -8.25 -16.88
N SER A 12 -3.71 -8.98 -16.44
CA SER A 12 -3.86 -10.38 -16.03
C SER A 12 -4.69 -10.52 -14.75
N LEU A 13 -4.57 -9.56 -13.82
CA LEU A 13 -5.38 -9.49 -12.60
C LEU A 13 -6.85 -9.18 -12.91
N ASP A 14 -7.11 -8.28 -13.85
CA ASP A 14 -8.47 -7.91 -14.28
C ASP A 14 -9.16 -9.07 -15.00
N LEU A 15 -8.38 -9.85 -15.77
CA LEU A 15 -8.84 -11.08 -16.43
C LEU A 15 -8.87 -12.30 -15.49
N TYR A 16 -8.60 -12.12 -14.19
CA TYR A 16 -8.57 -13.19 -13.18
C TYR A 16 -7.57 -14.34 -13.48
N LEU A 17 -6.55 -14.09 -14.30
CA LEU A 17 -5.48 -15.04 -14.63
C LEU A 17 -4.39 -15.01 -13.56
N LEU A 18 -4.73 -15.45 -12.35
CA LEU A 18 -3.91 -15.27 -11.16
C LEU A 18 -2.52 -15.92 -11.26
N SER A 19 -2.41 -17.13 -11.81
CA SER A 19 -1.13 -17.83 -11.98
C SER A 19 -0.17 -17.09 -12.93
N ASN A 20 -0.71 -16.42 -13.95
CA ASN A 20 0.10 -15.60 -14.85
C ASN A 20 0.51 -14.29 -14.18
N ALA A 21 -0.43 -13.66 -13.47
CA ALA A 21 -0.17 -12.43 -12.73
C ALA A 21 0.91 -12.63 -11.66
N THR A 22 0.86 -13.73 -10.89
CA THR A 22 1.88 -14.05 -9.88
C THR A 22 3.26 -14.25 -10.51
N PHE A 23 3.35 -15.03 -11.60
CA PHE A 23 4.62 -15.28 -12.28
C PHE A 23 5.26 -14.00 -12.83
N LEU A 24 4.45 -13.15 -13.49
CA LEU A 24 4.92 -11.88 -14.01
C LEU A 24 5.31 -10.90 -12.89
N ALA A 25 4.56 -10.88 -11.78
CA ALA A 25 4.86 -10.04 -10.63
C ALA A 25 6.12 -10.48 -9.87
N GLU A 26 6.37 -11.79 -9.74
CA GLU A 26 7.62 -12.31 -9.16
C GLU A 26 8.83 -11.87 -9.99
N ARG A 27 8.74 -12.03 -11.32
CA ARG A 27 9.78 -11.58 -12.24
C ARG A 27 9.99 -10.07 -12.16
N LEU A 28 8.91 -9.30 -12.10
CA LEU A 28 8.97 -7.85 -11.95
C LEU A 28 9.74 -7.43 -10.70
N VAL A 29 9.47 -8.08 -9.55
CA VAL A 29 10.18 -7.78 -8.28
C VAL A 29 11.63 -8.24 -8.32
N CYS A 30 11.95 -9.34 -9.00
CA CYS A 30 13.33 -9.77 -9.21
C CYS A 30 14.14 -8.75 -10.01
N ASP A 31 13.55 -8.17 -11.05
CA ASP A 31 14.22 -7.18 -11.90
C ASP A 31 14.23 -5.78 -11.23
N PHE A 32 13.14 -5.40 -10.56
CA PHE A 32 12.92 -4.08 -9.96
C PHE A 32 12.28 -4.20 -8.55
N PRO A 33 13.09 -4.33 -7.49
CA PRO A 33 12.60 -4.53 -6.12
C PRO A 33 12.15 -3.21 -5.48
N THR A 34 11.05 -2.65 -5.96
CA THR A 34 10.44 -1.40 -5.45
C THR A 34 9.28 -1.67 -4.50
N GLU A 35 8.98 -0.74 -3.59
CA GLU A 35 7.83 -0.90 -2.66
C GLU A 35 6.49 -1.08 -3.39
N VAL A 36 6.33 -0.37 -4.52
CA VAL A 36 5.13 -0.44 -5.35
C VAL A 36 5.00 -1.80 -6.03
N ASN A 37 6.09 -2.33 -6.58
CA ASN A 37 6.10 -3.64 -7.24
C ASN A 37 5.92 -4.77 -6.22
N MET A 38 6.50 -4.63 -5.03
CA MET A 38 6.27 -5.55 -3.91
C MET A 38 4.79 -5.54 -3.46
N PHE A 39 4.15 -4.38 -3.41
CA PHE A 39 2.71 -4.28 -3.14
C PHE A 39 1.86 -4.95 -4.24
N LEU A 40 2.23 -4.79 -5.51
CA LEU A 40 1.55 -5.45 -6.62
C LEU A 40 1.68 -6.98 -6.54
N LEU A 41 2.86 -7.48 -6.21
CA LEU A 41 3.09 -8.91 -5.95
C LEU A 41 2.27 -9.41 -4.75
N ALA A 42 2.26 -8.65 -3.65
CA ALA A 42 1.46 -8.97 -2.47
C ALA A 42 -0.03 -9.05 -2.78
N THR A 43 -0.52 -8.16 -3.66
CA THR A 43 -1.90 -8.15 -4.16
C THR A 43 -2.19 -9.42 -4.97
N CYS A 44 -1.26 -9.84 -5.83
CA CYS A 44 -1.38 -11.11 -6.57
C CYS A 44 -1.48 -12.30 -5.61
N TYR A 45 -0.58 -12.41 -4.63
CA TYR A 45 -0.63 -13.48 -3.62
C TYR A 45 -1.92 -13.47 -2.80
N HIS A 46 -2.41 -12.29 -2.42
CA HIS A 46 -3.65 -12.18 -1.67
C HIS A 46 -4.85 -12.68 -2.49
N ARG A 47 -4.93 -12.30 -3.77
CA ARG A 47 -5.98 -12.78 -4.68
C ARG A 47 -5.87 -14.28 -4.98
N SER A 48 -4.66 -14.83 -4.98
CA SER A 48 -4.39 -16.28 -5.07
C SER A 48 -4.63 -17.03 -3.75
N ASN A 49 -5.10 -16.34 -2.69
CA ASN A 49 -5.36 -16.89 -1.36
C ASN A 49 -4.10 -17.41 -0.63
N GLU A 50 -2.91 -16.93 -1.01
CA GLU A 50 -1.62 -17.25 -0.38
C GLU A 50 -1.28 -16.26 0.75
N THR A 51 -2.18 -16.16 1.72
CA THR A 51 -2.19 -15.12 2.76
C THR A 51 -0.91 -15.06 3.60
N TYR A 52 -0.27 -16.22 3.83
CA TYR A 52 0.97 -16.30 4.58
C TYR A 52 2.15 -15.65 3.84
N ARG A 53 2.26 -15.85 2.52
CA ARG A 53 3.31 -15.22 1.69
C ARG A 53 3.11 -13.71 1.63
N THR A 54 1.87 -13.26 1.43
CA THR A 54 1.49 -11.85 1.50
C THR A 54 1.91 -11.23 2.82
N TYR A 55 1.59 -11.87 3.95
CA TYR A 55 1.97 -11.36 5.28
C TYR A 55 3.49 -11.20 5.44
N GLN A 56 4.28 -12.19 5.03
CA GLN A 56 5.74 -12.12 5.18
C GLN A 56 6.35 -11.04 4.30
N LEU A 57 5.84 -10.85 3.08
CA LEU A 57 6.29 -9.80 2.17
C LEU A 57 5.96 -8.39 2.71
N LEU A 58 4.77 -8.21 3.28
CA LEU A 58 4.27 -6.90 3.70
C LEU A 58 4.76 -6.44 5.09
N LYS A 59 5.26 -7.36 5.94
CA LYS A 59 5.66 -7.05 7.33
C LYS A 59 6.74 -5.96 7.45
N GLY A 60 7.52 -5.71 6.39
CA GLY A 60 8.55 -4.68 6.35
C GLY A 60 8.14 -3.36 5.69
N LEU A 61 6.97 -3.29 5.05
CA LEU A 61 6.58 -2.14 4.23
C LEU A 61 5.81 -1.09 5.04
N LYS A 62 6.13 0.19 4.81
CA LYS A 62 5.53 1.34 5.53
C LYS A 62 4.42 2.04 4.75
N SER A 63 4.32 1.79 3.45
CA SER A 63 3.29 2.36 2.57
C SER A 63 1.88 2.17 3.16
N PRO A 64 0.98 3.18 3.10
CA PRO A 64 -0.38 3.06 3.59
C PRO A 64 -1.15 1.93 2.88
N HIS A 65 -0.95 1.78 1.58
CA HIS A 65 -1.55 0.72 0.76
C HIS A 65 -1.11 -0.67 1.25
N ALA A 66 0.19 -0.84 1.51
CA ALA A 66 0.77 -2.06 2.08
C ALA A 66 0.22 -2.36 3.47
N ARG A 67 0.09 -1.35 4.34
CA ARG A 67 -0.47 -1.48 5.70
C ARG A 67 -1.92 -1.96 5.68
N TYR A 68 -2.73 -1.44 4.75
CA TYR A 68 -4.12 -1.90 4.58
C TYR A 68 -4.20 -3.38 4.18
N LEU A 69 -3.41 -3.79 3.17
CA LEU A 69 -3.38 -5.17 2.71
C LEU A 69 -2.76 -6.14 3.75
N LEU A 70 -1.79 -5.66 4.52
CA LEU A 70 -1.23 -6.39 5.65
C LEU A 70 -2.31 -6.67 6.70
N ALA A 71 -3.11 -5.67 7.05
CA ALA A 71 -4.20 -5.84 8.01
C ALA A 71 -5.27 -6.83 7.53
N LEU A 72 -5.61 -6.82 6.24
CA LEU A 72 -6.50 -7.82 5.63
C LEU A 72 -5.93 -9.24 5.75
N SER A 73 -4.63 -9.39 5.48
CA SER A 73 -3.93 -10.68 5.57
C SER A 73 -3.85 -11.15 7.03
N CYS A 74 -3.56 -10.26 7.97
CA CYS A 74 -3.55 -10.54 9.41
C CYS A 74 -4.93 -10.99 9.92
N LEU A 75 -6.01 -10.38 9.43
CA LEU A 75 -7.38 -10.80 9.73
C LEU A 75 -7.68 -12.22 9.25
N GLN A 76 -7.26 -12.57 8.03
CA GLN A 76 -7.40 -13.94 7.51
C GLN A 76 -6.57 -14.95 8.32
N LEU A 77 -5.41 -14.53 8.84
CA LEU A 77 -4.56 -15.34 9.73
C LEU A 77 -5.02 -15.35 11.20
N GLY A 78 -6.07 -14.61 11.57
CA GLY A 78 -6.57 -14.51 12.94
C GLY A 78 -5.71 -13.66 13.89
N LYS A 79 -4.72 -12.93 13.37
CA LYS A 79 -3.81 -12.08 14.15
C LYS A 79 -4.39 -10.69 14.37
N LEU A 80 -5.39 -10.59 15.25
CA LEU A 80 -6.15 -9.36 15.47
C LEU A 80 -5.30 -8.20 16.01
N SER A 81 -4.38 -8.46 16.94
CA SER A 81 -3.52 -7.43 17.54
C SER A 81 -2.57 -6.80 16.51
N GLU A 82 -1.93 -7.63 15.68
CA GLU A 82 -1.04 -7.16 14.61
C GLU A 82 -1.83 -6.38 13.54
N ALA A 83 -3.09 -6.77 13.27
CA ALA A 83 -3.95 -6.06 12.32
C ALA A 83 -4.31 -4.65 12.81
N GLU A 84 -4.60 -4.47 14.10
CA GLU A 84 -4.87 -3.14 14.66
C GLU A 84 -3.63 -2.25 14.62
N GLU A 85 -2.46 -2.80 14.96
CA GLU A 85 -1.19 -2.07 14.95
C GLU A 85 -0.80 -1.65 13.53
N ALA A 86 -1.06 -2.50 12.52
CA ALA A 86 -0.80 -2.17 11.12
C ALA A 86 -1.68 -1.00 10.62
N LEU A 87 -2.95 -0.94 11.03
CA LEU A 87 -3.88 0.11 10.60
C LEU A 87 -3.72 1.42 11.38
N ALA A 88 -3.55 1.32 12.70
CA ALA A 88 -3.48 2.46 13.61
C ALA A 88 -2.29 2.31 14.56
N PRO A 89 -1.04 2.49 14.07
CA PRO A 89 0.14 2.43 14.92
C PRO A 89 0.02 3.52 15.99
N GLY A 90 0.15 3.12 17.26
CA GLY A 90 -0.03 4.03 18.40
C GLY A 90 -1.46 4.57 18.58
N LYS A 91 -2.49 3.94 17.98
CA LYS A 91 -3.90 4.39 17.97
C LYS A 91 -4.13 5.74 17.28
N ASN A 92 -3.23 6.13 16.38
CA ASN A 92 -3.37 7.35 15.59
C ASN A 92 -4.41 7.14 14.47
N LEU A 93 -5.61 7.67 14.69
CA LEU A 93 -6.74 7.53 13.74
C LEU A 93 -6.56 8.35 12.46
N GLU A 94 -5.62 9.30 12.44
CA GLU A 94 -5.30 10.11 11.25
C GLU A 94 -4.48 9.33 10.20
N LEU A 95 -3.79 8.25 10.63
CA LEU A 95 -2.92 7.46 9.76
C LEU A 95 -3.62 6.24 9.14
N VAL A 96 -4.95 6.16 9.27
CA VAL A 96 -5.73 5.03 8.79
C VAL A 96 -5.76 5.03 7.26
N PRO A 97 -5.20 3.99 6.61
CA PRO A 97 -5.14 3.94 5.15
C PRO A 97 -6.54 3.78 4.53
N ASN A 98 -6.73 4.33 3.34
CA ASN A 98 -7.98 4.26 2.56
C ASN A 98 -9.23 4.89 3.25
N GLY A 99 -9.05 5.72 4.28
CA GLY A 99 -10.13 6.47 4.93
C GLY A 99 -11.27 5.57 5.41
N ALA A 100 -12.44 5.66 4.77
CA ALA A 100 -13.64 4.90 5.13
C ALA A 100 -13.42 3.38 5.19
N ALA A 101 -12.72 2.81 4.19
CA ALA A 101 -12.47 1.37 4.14
C ALA A 101 -11.54 0.89 5.27
N GLY A 102 -10.58 1.72 5.68
CA GLY A 102 -9.71 1.44 6.82
C GLY A 102 -10.46 1.50 8.15
N PHE A 103 -11.35 2.48 8.34
CA PHE A 103 -12.21 2.55 9.53
C PHE A 103 -13.20 1.38 9.62
N HIS A 104 -13.75 0.93 8.49
CA HIS A 104 -14.54 -0.29 8.45
C HIS A 104 -13.73 -1.51 8.91
N LEU A 105 -12.49 -1.63 8.42
CA LEU A 105 -11.63 -2.75 8.81
C LEU A 105 -11.29 -2.72 10.32
N LEU A 106 -11.02 -1.53 10.88
CA LEU A 106 -10.84 -1.34 12.32
C LEU A 106 -12.10 -1.70 13.11
N GLY A 107 -13.28 -1.32 12.63
CA GLY A 107 -14.55 -1.72 13.23
C GLY A 107 -14.71 -3.24 13.28
N ARG A 108 -14.36 -3.92 12.18
CA ARG A 108 -14.38 -5.38 12.09
C ARG A 108 -13.40 -6.04 13.05
N ILE A 109 -12.16 -5.54 13.16
CA ILE A 109 -11.17 -6.05 14.11
C ILE A 109 -11.61 -5.83 15.56
N ALA A 110 -12.17 -4.65 15.86
CA ALA A 110 -12.70 -4.33 17.18
C ALA A 110 -13.88 -5.24 17.56
N ARG A 111 -14.77 -5.56 16.60
CA ARG A 111 -15.86 -6.52 16.79
C ARG A 111 -15.32 -7.91 17.12
N LEU A 112 -14.36 -8.40 16.33
CA LEU A 112 -13.71 -9.70 16.57
C LEU A 112 -12.94 -9.73 17.90
N SER A 113 -12.49 -8.58 18.39
CA SER A 113 -11.82 -8.41 19.68
C SER A 113 -12.80 -8.19 20.86
N ASN A 114 -14.10 -8.46 20.68
CA ASN A 114 -15.17 -8.24 21.67
C ASN A 114 -15.33 -6.79 22.18
N ARG A 115 -14.90 -5.79 21.38
CA ARG A 115 -15.02 -4.36 21.68
C ARG A 115 -16.12 -3.70 20.85
N ALA A 116 -17.38 -4.12 21.07
CA ALA A 116 -18.54 -3.66 20.30
C ALA A 116 -18.74 -2.13 20.32
N ALA A 117 -18.57 -1.47 21.47
CA ALA A 117 -18.73 -0.02 21.58
C ALA A 117 -17.66 0.77 20.80
N ALA A 118 -16.43 0.25 20.70
CA ALA A 118 -15.40 0.85 19.86
C ALA A 118 -15.67 0.58 18.37
N ALA A 119 -16.12 -0.63 18.05
CA ALA A 119 -16.51 -1.00 16.68
C ALA A 119 -17.60 -0.08 16.13
N ALA A 120 -18.63 0.21 16.92
CA ALA A 120 -19.69 1.14 16.54
C ALA A 120 -19.13 2.53 16.18
N LYS A 121 -18.27 3.11 17.03
CA LYS A 121 -17.63 4.41 16.76
C LYS A 121 -16.82 4.41 15.46
N HIS A 122 -16.11 3.32 15.16
CA HIS A 122 -15.34 3.18 13.92
C HIS A 122 -16.24 3.06 12.69
N TYR A 123 -17.31 2.28 12.75
CA TYR A 123 -18.28 2.17 11.65
C TYR A 123 -19.05 3.48 11.42
N SER A 124 -19.48 4.18 12.48
CA SER A 124 -20.13 5.49 12.35
C SER A 124 -19.16 6.56 11.84
N ARG A 125 -17.84 6.39 12.02
CA ARG A 125 -16.84 7.23 11.35
C ARG A 125 -16.68 6.85 9.87
N ALA A 126 -16.70 5.55 9.53
CA ALA A 126 -16.64 5.08 8.16
C ALA A 126 -17.84 5.58 7.34
N LEU A 127 -19.06 5.49 7.87
CA LEU A 127 -20.28 5.97 7.22
C LEU A 127 -20.34 7.50 7.05
N ARG A 128 -19.67 8.25 7.93
CA ARG A 128 -19.52 9.70 7.78
C ARG A 128 -18.57 10.09 6.64
N LEU A 129 -17.59 9.22 6.34
CA LEU A 129 -16.64 9.45 5.25
C LEU A 129 -17.17 8.94 3.92
N ASP A 130 -17.85 7.78 3.94
CA ASP A 130 -18.47 7.17 2.77
C ASP A 130 -19.88 6.68 3.12
N PRO A 131 -20.92 7.49 2.81
CA PRO A 131 -22.31 7.10 3.02
C PRO A 131 -22.74 5.87 2.23
N CYS A 132 -22.03 5.53 1.15
CA CYS A 132 -22.35 4.39 0.28
C CYS A 132 -21.79 3.06 0.80
N LEU A 133 -21.06 3.06 1.92
CA LEU A 133 -20.46 1.86 2.49
C LEU A 133 -21.46 0.99 3.26
N TRP A 134 -22.30 0.27 2.51
CA TRP A 134 -23.35 -0.62 3.04
C TRP A 134 -22.83 -1.63 4.08
N ALA A 135 -21.65 -2.20 3.86
CA ALA A 135 -21.08 -3.21 4.76
C ALA A 135 -20.92 -2.71 6.20
N SER A 136 -20.58 -1.42 6.40
CA SER A 136 -20.49 -0.84 7.75
C SER A 136 -21.86 -0.65 8.40
N PHE A 137 -22.87 -0.31 7.59
CA PHE A 137 -24.23 -0.13 8.04
C PHE A 137 -24.87 -1.45 8.48
N GLU A 138 -24.70 -2.52 7.69
CA GLU A 138 -25.16 -3.87 8.03
C GLU A 138 -24.57 -4.33 9.38
N GLU A 139 -23.27 -4.11 9.55
CA GLU A 139 -22.54 -4.48 10.77
C GLU A 139 -23.02 -3.68 12.00
N LEU A 140 -23.34 -2.40 11.86
CA LEU A 140 -23.95 -1.60 12.94
C LEU A 140 -25.33 -2.10 13.34
N CYS A 141 -26.17 -2.41 12.34
CA CYS A 141 -27.50 -2.97 12.57
C CYS A 141 -27.42 -4.32 13.29
N ALA A 142 -26.52 -5.20 12.84
CA ALA A 142 -26.30 -6.51 13.44
C ALA A 142 -25.83 -6.43 14.90
N MET A 143 -25.10 -5.37 15.27
CA MET A 143 -24.67 -5.11 16.65
C MET A 143 -25.74 -4.45 17.53
N GLY A 144 -26.89 -4.07 16.97
CA GLY A 144 -27.99 -3.43 17.71
C GLY A 144 -27.88 -1.91 17.85
N PHE A 145 -26.95 -1.26 17.15
CA PHE A 145 -26.83 0.21 17.11
C PHE A 145 -27.76 0.83 16.06
N ALA A 146 -29.04 0.45 16.11
CA ALA A 146 -30.03 0.80 15.10
C ALA A 146 -30.36 2.31 15.04
N GLN A 147 -30.19 3.04 16.14
CA GLN A 147 -30.44 4.49 16.19
C GLN A 147 -29.41 5.27 15.35
N GLU A 148 -28.12 5.00 15.58
CA GLU A 148 -27.02 5.60 14.80
C GLU A 148 -27.13 5.21 13.32
N ALA A 149 -27.51 3.96 13.04
CA ALA A 149 -27.76 3.49 11.68
C ALA A 149 -28.94 4.24 11.03
N ALA A 150 -30.06 4.44 11.75
CA ALA A 150 -31.23 5.14 11.24
C ALA A 150 -30.91 6.61 10.86
N GLU A 151 -30.15 7.32 11.69
CA GLU A 151 -29.67 8.67 11.38
C GLU A 151 -28.86 8.70 10.09
N HIS A 152 -27.98 7.72 9.89
CA HIS A 152 -27.20 7.60 8.66
C HIS A 152 -28.05 7.24 7.43
N ALA A 153 -29.07 6.38 7.59
CA ALA A 153 -29.98 6.01 6.52
C ALA A 153 -30.88 7.19 6.10
N GLU A 154 -31.31 8.02 7.04
CA GLU A 154 -32.03 9.26 6.74
C GLU A 154 -31.15 10.25 5.98
N ASN A 155 -29.88 10.40 6.38
CA ASN A 155 -28.93 11.22 5.65
C ASN A 155 -28.69 10.70 4.23
N LEU A 156 -28.55 9.38 4.05
CA LEU A 156 -28.41 8.76 2.72
C LEU A 156 -29.66 8.99 1.84
N ARG A 157 -30.87 8.94 2.42
CA ARG A 157 -32.11 9.28 1.71
C ARG A 157 -32.13 10.72 1.23
N ARG A 158 -31.64 11.66 2.05
CA ARG A 158 -31.48 13.07 1.64
C ARG A 158 -30.48 13.23 0.48
N PHE A 159 -29.39 12.46 0.48
CA PHE A 159 -28.44 12.42 -0.65
C PHE A 159 -29.01 11.78 -1.92
N SER A 160 -29.97 10.86 -1.79
CA SER A 160 -30.62 10.21 -2.93
C SER A 160 -31.60 11.11 -3.67
N ASP A 161 -32.01 12.26 -3.10
CA ASP A 161 -32.89 13.21 -3.76
C ASP A 161 -32.08 14.05 -4.77
N PRO A 162 -32.29 13.89 -6.09
CA PRO A 162 -31.47 14.49 -7.14
C PRO A 162 -31.62 16.02 -7.26
N SER A 163 -32.49 16.65 -6.45
CA SER A 163 -32.70 18.10 -6.44
C SER A 163 -31.89 18.84 -5.36
N SER A 164 -31.09 18.15 -4.56
CA SER A 164 -30.24 18.75 -3.52
C SER A 164 -28.85 19.06 -4.07
N ALA A 165 -28.37 20.31 -3.90
CA ALA A 165 -27.04 20.74 -4.34
C ALA A 165 -25.90 19.92 -3.68
N GLU A 166 -26.16 19.38 -2.48
CA GLU A 166 -25.22 18.57 -1.71
C GLU A 166 -24.98 17.17 -2.31
N ALA A 167 -25.94 16.62 -3.08
CA ALA A 167 -25.77 15.35 -3.79
C ALA A 167 -24.81 15.47 -4.98
N GLN A 168 -24.75 16.64 -5.63
CA GLN A 168 -23.78 16.93 -6.69
C GLN A 168 -22.38 17.14 -6.11
N GLU A 169 -22.26 17.80 -4.95
CA GLU A 169 -20.97 17.96 -4.26
C GLU A 169 -20.44 16.65 -3.66
N ALA A 170 -21.29 15.78 -3.11
CA ALA A 170 -20.84 14.49 -2.57
C ALA A 170 -20.44 13.49 -3.68
N GLY A 171 -21.12 13.52 -4.84
CA GLY A 171 -20.70 12.78 -6.02
C GLY A 171 -19.38 13.29 -6.59
N ALA A 172 -19.18 14.61 -6.60
CA ALA A 172 -17.91 15.24 -6.96
C ALA A 172 -16.81 14.91 -5.94
N ALA A 173 -17.10 14.92 -4.63
CA ALA A 173 -16.15 14.58 -3.58
C ALA A 173 -15.78 13.09 -3.57
N ALA A 174 -16.72 12.18 -3.88
CA ALA A 174 -16.41 10.75 -4.03
C ALA A 174 -15.57 10.48 -5.29
N ALA A 175 -15.83 11.20 -6.39
CA ALA A 175 -15.02 11.14 -7.61
C ALA A 175 -13.64 11.80 -7.40
N GLU A 176 -13.56 12.90 -6.66
CA GLU A 176 -12.32 13.54 -6.26
C GLU A 176 -11.52 12.65 -5.33
N VAL A 177 -12.11 12.05 -4.28
CA VAL A 177 -11.43 11.11 -3.39
C VAL A 177 -10.98 9.84 -4.13
N ALA A 178 -11.72 9.38 -5.14
CA ALA A 178 -11.26 8.30 -6.01
C ALA A 178 -10.06 8.75 -6.87
N SER A 179 -10.12 9.95 -7.45
CA SER A 179 -9.02 10.54 -8.22
C SER A 179 -7.80 10.90 -7.35
N GLU A 180 -8.01 11.26 -6.08
CA GLU A 180 -6.99 11.54 -5.08
C GLU A 180 -6.40 10.24 -4.53
N ARG A 181 -7.15 9.13 -4.50
CA ARG A 181 -6.60 7.79 -4.22
C ARG A 181 -5.71 7.32 -5.36
N GLU A 182 -6.11 7.57 -6.60
CA GLU A 182 -5.27 7.29 -7.77
C GLU A 182 -4.08 8.27 -7.85
N ALA A 183 -4.26 9.54 -7.53
CA ALA A 183 -3.21 10.56 -7.54
C ALA A 183 -2.28 10.46 -6.33
N SER A 184 -2.74 10.03 -5.15
CA SER A 184 -1.88 9.71 -4.00
C SER A 184 -1.13 8.40 -4.24
N ALA A 185 -1.76 7.40 -4.86
CA ALA A 185 -1.03 6.22 -5.34
C ALA A 185 0.01 6.57 -6.42
N ALA A 186 -0.26 7.54 -7.29
CA ALA A 186 0.70 8.03 -8.29
C ALA A 186 1.80 8.92 -7.70
N ALA A 187 1.47 9.80 -6.76
CA ALA A 187 2.43 10.66 -6.07
C ALA A 187 3.32 9.86 -5.09
N GLU A 188 2.78 8.82 -4.46
CA GLU A 188 3.57 7.86 -3.68
C GLU A 188 4.48 7.01 -4.58
N ARG A 189 4.05 6.65 -5.80
CA ARG A 189 4.91 6.02 -6.82
C ARG A 189 6.05 6.94 -7.23
N GLU A 190 5.77 8.23 -7.44
CA GLU A 190 6.80 9.21 -7.77
C GLU A 190 7.76 9.46 -6.59
N ALA A 191 7.24 9.51 -5.36
CA ALA A 191 8.05 9.67 -4.15
C ALA A 191 8.91 8.43 -3.84
N SER A 192 8.40 7.21 -4.07
CA SER A 192 9.20 5.98 -3.91
C SER A 192 10.29 5.88 -4.97
N VAL A 193 10.00 6.27 -6.22
CA VAL A 193 11.00 6.34 -7.30
C VAL A 193 12.06 7.41 -7.00
N ALA A 194 11.68 8.54 -6.40
CA ALA A 194 12.63 9.57 -5.98
C ALA A 194 13.55 9.08 -4.83
N ALA A 195 12.98 8.41 -3.81
CA ALA A 195 13.74 7.85 -2.70
C ALA A 195 14.70 6.73 -3.16
N GLU A 196 14.28 5.89 -4.11
CA GLU A 196 15.13 4.85 -4.70
C GLU A 196 16.27 5.43 -5.54
N ARG A 197 16.02 6.52 -6.29
CA ARG A 197 17.08 7.25 -7.01
C ARG A 197 18.10 7.89 -6.08
N GLU A 198 17.65 8.41 -4.94
CA GLU A 198 18.56 8.94 -3.92
C GLU A 198 19.38 7.84 -3.24
N ALA A 199 18.76 6.69 -2.95
CA ALA A 199 19.44 5.52 -2.39
C ALA A 199 20.47 4.92 -3.37
N SER A 200 20.14 4.81 -4.66
CA SER A 200 21.07 4.34 -5.68
C SER A 200 22.23 5.32 -5.89
N ALA A 201 21.96 6.63 -5.89
CA ALA A 201 23.00 7.65 -5.99
C ALA A 201 23.92 7.68 -4.75
N ALA A 202 23.39 7.41 -3.55
CA ALA A 202 24.19 7.28 -2.33
C ALA A 202 25.11 6.04 -2.39
N ALA A 203 24.59 4.90 -2.84
CA ALA A 203 25.37 3.67 -3.01
C ALA A 203 26.50 3.83 -4.04
N GLU A 204 26.25 4.53 -5.16
CA GLU A 204 27.28 4.82 -6.17
C GLU A 204 28.37 5.79 -5.65
N ARG A 205 28.00 6.78 -4.81
CA ARG A 205 28.96 7.67 -4.15
C ARG A 205 29.84 6.93 -3.15
N GLU A 206 29.27 6.01 -2.38
CA GLU A 206 30.06 5.18 -1.45
C GLU A 206 30.97 4.21 -2.20
N ALA A 207 30.50 3.58 -3.28
CA ALA A 207 31.29 2.70 -4.12
C ALA A 207 32.46 3.45 -4.80
N SER A 208 32.21 4.65 -5.35
CA SER A 208 33.26 5.47 -5.95
C SER A 208 34.26 6.01 -4.92
N ALA A 209 33.82 6.37 -3.71
CA ALA A 209 34.69 6.74 -2.61
C ALA A 209 35.58 5.56 -2.15
N ALA A 210 35.02 4.35 -2.07
CA ALA A 210 35.78 3.14 -1.74
C ALA A 210 36.86 2.81 -2.80
N VAL A 211 36.54 2.97 -4.08
CA VAL A 211 37.49 2.80 -5.19
C VAL A 211 38.59 3.87 -5.16
N ALA A 212 38.26 5.12 -4.85
CA ALA A 212 39.26 6.18 -4.69
C ALA A 212 40.22 5.93 -3.51
N LEU A 213 39.71 5.40 -2.40
CA LEU A 213 40.50 4.99 -1.22
C LEU A 213 41.39 3.77 -1.52
N GLN A 214 40.93 2.83 -2.34
CA GLN A 214 41.77 1.72 -2.82
C GLN A 214 42.89 2.22 -3.75
N ARG A 215 42.61 3.19 -4.62
CA ARG A 215 43.61 3.81 -5.51
C ARG A 215 44.64 4.67 -4.76
N SER A 216 44.28 5.32 -3.65
CA SER A 216 45.26 6.04 -2.83
C SER A 216 46.13 5.11 -1.97
N ARG A 217 45.64 3.92 -1.62
CA ARG A 217 46.43 2.86 -0.98
C ARG A 217 47.34 2.11 -1.96
N ALA A 218 46.95 2.02 -3.23
CA ALA A 218 47.82 1.58 -4.31
C ALA A 218 48.73 2.75 -4.72
N GLY A 219 49.84 2.96 -4.00
CA GLY A 219 50.88 3.92 -4.37
C GLY A 219 51.43 3.70 -5.79
N PRO A 220 52.21 4.66 -6.34
CA PRO A 220 52.62 4.66 -7.74
C PRO A 220 53.31 3.34 -8.11
N GLY A 221 52.76 2.65 -9.10
CA GLY A 221 53.28 1.38 -9.60
C GLY A 221 54.73 1.51 -10.06
N PRO A 222 55.51 0.40 -10.05
CA PRO A 222 56.94 0.44 -10.33
C PRO A 222 57.17 0.91 -11.76
N GLU A 223 57.98 1.95 -11.93
CA GLU A 223 58.45 2.44 -13.22
C GLU A 223 59.09 1.28 -13.99
N ALA A 224 58.46 0.91 -15.11
CA ALA A 224 59.00 -0.05 -16.05
C ALA A 224 60.33 0.49 -16.60
N SER A 225 61.42 -0.10 -16.13
CA SER A 225 62.78 0.09 -16.60
C SER A 225 62.87 -0.21 -18.10
N ARG A 226 62.95 0.86 -18.90
CA ARG A 226 63.37 0.80 -20.31
C ARG A 226 64.82 0.33 -20.37
N GLN A 227 65.06 -0.91 -20.81
CA GLN A 227 66.37 -1.34 -21.29
C GLN A 227 66.63 -0.74 -22.68
N PRO A 228 67.81 -0.14 -22.96
CA PRO A 228 68.17 0.22 -24.32
C PRO A 228 68.64 -1.03 -25.08
N ALA A 229 68.13 -1.16 -26.31
CA ALA A 229 68.54 -2.18 -27.27
C ALA A 229 70.00 -1.99 -27.66
N ALA A 230 70.74 -3.11 -27.66
CA ALA A 230 72.09 -3.22 -28.18
C ALA A 230 72.13 -2.89 -29.68
N ALA A 231 73.08 -2.05 -30.09
CA ALA A 231 73.50 -1.89 -31.47
C ALA A 231 75.03 -1.81 -31.53
N ALA A 232 75.59 -2.77 -32.29
CA ALA A 232 76.89 -2.84 -32.97
C ALA A 232 78.16 -2.39 -32.21
#